data_AF-A0A8T5Q4D7-F1
#
_entry.id   AF-A0A8T5Q4D7-F1
#
_cell.length_a   1.000
_cell.length_b   1.000
_cell.length_c   1.000
_cell.angle_alpha   90.00
_cell.angle_beta   90.00
_cell.angle_gamma   90.00
#
_symmetry.space_group_name_H-M   'P 1'
#
loop_
_entity.id
_entity.type
_entity.pdbx_description
1 polymer ?
#
loop_
_entity_poly.entity_id
_entity_poly.type
_entity_poly.pdbx_seq_one_letter_code
_entity_poly.pdbx_strand_id
1 'polypeptide(L)'
;MVNITFIILWSLFFIFLIIYVTWDKISAFLFPEKRSKPKVRICPRCGNTKIKIPPAGMDIKMTFRNYCEKCGLVGNFPQINESKKEDFRKQLKKWEEKSKEPKKKLKEGK
;
A
#
# COMPACT_ATOMS: atom_id res chain seq x y z
N MET A 1 -14.18 62.07 19.74
CA MET A 1 -14.98 60.90 20.17
C MET A 1 -14.63 59.76 19.24
N VAL A 2 -13.97 58.71 19.74
CA VAL A 2 -13.68 57.51 18.94
C VAL A 2 -14.96 56.68 18.89
N ASN A 3 -15.44 56.38 17.69
CA ASN A 3 -16.64 55.57 17.50
C ASN A 3 -16.36 54.13 17.94
N ILE A 4 -17.03 53.68 18.99
CA ILE A 4 -16.89 52.32 19.56
C ILE A 4 -17.11 51.24 18.47
N THR A 5 -17.97 51.51 17.50
CA THR A 5 -18.21 50.64 16.33
C THR A 5 -16.96 50.36 15.50
N PHE A 6 -16.05 51.34 15.34
CA PHE A 6 -14.80 51.14 14.60
C PHE A 6 -13.83 50.21 15.34
N ILE A 7 -13.80 50.26 16.68
CA ILE A 7 -12.94 49.40 17.50
C ILE A 7 -13.37 47.94 17.39
N ILE A 8 -14.68 47.67 17.44
CA ILE A 8 -15.24 46.32 17.33
C ILE A 8 -14.95 45.75 15.93
N LEU A 9 -15.17 46.55 14.87
CA LEU A 9 -14.87 46.16 13.48
C LEU A 9 -13.39 45.81 13.28
N TRP A 10 -12.48 46.63 13.81
CA TRP A 10 -11.05 46.37 13.73
C TRP A 10 -10.62 45.13 14.51
N SER A 11 -11.20 44.91 15.70
CA SER A 11 -10.92 43.71 16.51
C SER A 11 -11.29 42.42 15.78
N LEU A 12 -12.48 42.37 15.18
CA LEU A 12 -12.93 41.20 14.41
C LEU A 12 -12.05 40.96 13.17
N PHE A 13 -11.64 42.03 12.48
CA PHE A 13 -10.76 41.93 11.32
C PHE A 13 -9.39 41.38 11.69
N PHE A 14 -8.80 41.82 12.80
CA PHE A 14 -7.52 41.30 13.29
C PHE A 14 -7.60 39.83 13.68
N ILE A 15 -8.67 39.41 14.36
CA ILE A 15 -8.88 37.99 14.72
C ILE A 15 -9.00 37.14 13.45
N PHE A 16 -9.76 37.60 12.47
CA PHE A 16 -9.90 36.92 11.18
C PHE A 16 -8.55 36.78 10.46
N LEU A 17 -7.74 37.84 10.44
CA LEU A 17 -6.40 37.81 9.86
C LEU A 17 -5.48 36.81 10.58
N ILE A 18 -5.52 36.77 11.92
CA ILE A 18 -4.72 35.81 12.69
C ILE A 18 -5.12 34.37 12.35
N ILE A 19 -6.42 34.10 12.27
CA ILE A 19 -6.94 32.77 11.87
C ILE A 19 -6.51 32.44 10.44
N TYR A 20 -6.62 33.39 9.51
CA TYR A 20 -6.25 33.21 8.11
C TYR A 20 -4.75 32.88 7.95
N VAL A 21 -3.87 33.62 8.64
CA VAL A 21 -2.42 33.40 8.59
C VAL A 21 -2.02 32.09 9.28
N THR A 22 -2.73 31.69 10.33
CA THR A 22 -2.45 30.42 11.04
C THR A 22 -3.06 29.20 10.36
N TRP A 23 -4.01 29.38 9.43
CA TRP A 23 -4.67 28.29 8.72
C TRP A 23 -3.72 27.47 7.86
N ASP A 24 -2.72 28.12 7.25
CA ASP A 24 -1.67 27.45 6.47
C ASP A 24 -0.93 26.39 7.33
N LYS A 25 -0.54 26.76 8.57
CA LYS A 25 0.10 25.84 9.52
C LYS A 25 -0.82 24.74 10.05
N ILE A 26 -2.09 25.06 10.28
CA ILE A 26 -3.09 24.10 10.78
C ILE A 26 -3.42 23.05 9.71
N SER A 27 -3.51 23.46 8.44
CA SER A 27 -3.83 22.55 7.34
C SER A 27 -2.78 21.45 7.14
N ALA A 28 -1.50 21.79 7.30
CA ALA A 28 -0.38 20.84 7.23
C ALA A 28 -0.41 19.79 8.36
N PHE A 29 -0.95 20.14 9.53
CA PHE A 29 -1.08 19.22 10.66
C PHE A 29 -2.29 18.29 10.52
N LEU A 30 -3.40 18.76 9.92
CA LEU A 30 -4.64 17.99 9.77
C LEU A 30 -4.62 16.97 8.62
N PHE A 31 -3.80 17.20 7.60
CA PHE A 31 -3.67 16.29 6.46
C PHE A 31 -2.27 15.67 6.42
N PRO A 32 -1.96 14.67 7.27
CA PRO A 32 -0.76 13.87 7.09
C PRO A 32 -0.88 13.18 5.72
N GLU A 33 -0.11 13.68 4.78
CA GLU A 33 -0.04 13.19 3.40
C GLU A 33 0.10 11.66 3.44
N LYS A 34 -0.93 10.94 2.96
CA LYS A 34 -0.91 9.48 2.88
C LYS A 34 0.14 9.09 1.85
N ARG A 35 1.41 9.00 2.27
CA ARG A 35 2.49 8.45 1.43
C ARG A 35 2.06 7.06 0.99
N SER A 36 1.77 6.91 -0.30
CA SER A 36 1.41 5.63 -0.89
C SER A 36 2.56 4.66 -0.64
N LYS A 37 2.31 3.63 0.18
CA LYS A 37 3.33 2.65 0.55
C LYS A 37 3.89 1.99 -0.73
N PRO A 38 5.22 1.81 -0.85
CA PRO A 38 5.81 1.14 -2.01
C PRO A 38 5.20 -0.26 -2.16
N LYS A 39 4.70 -0.55 -3.36
CA LYS A 39 4.13 -1.85 -3.73
C LYS A 39 5.20 -2.67 -4.46
N VAL A 40 5.43 -3.88 -3.98
CA VAL A 40 6.38 -4.84 -4.56
C VAL A 40 5.62 -6.06 -5.07
N ARG A 41 6.01 -6.59 -6.23
CA ARG A 41 5.52 -7.90 -6.68
C ARG A 41 6.22 -8.99 -5.86
N ILE A 42 5.50 -10.05 -5.50
CA ILE A 42 6.07 -11.18 -4.76
C ILE A 42 5.70 -12.50 -5.43
N CYS A 43 6.68 -13.41 -5.56
CA CYS A 43 6.43 -14.73 -6.08
C CYS A 43 5.56 -15.53 -5.10
N PRO A 44 4.39 -16.06 -5.52
CA PRO A 44 3.48 -16.78 -4.64
C PRO A 44 4.03 -18.15 -4.23
N ARG A 45 5.01 -18.70 -4.97
CA ARG A 45 5.61 -20.00 -4.64
C ARG A 45 6.75 -19.91 -3.61
N CYS A 46 7.67 -18.95 -3.77
CA CYS A 46 8.90 -18.88 -2.97
C CYS A 46 9.04 -17.60 -2.13
N GLY A 47 8.10 -16.66 -2.21
CA GLY A 47 8.16 -15.39 -1.47
C GLY A 47 9.29 -14.44 -1.89
N ASN A 48 9.90 -14.67 -3.06
CA ASN A 48 10.95 -13.81 -3.60
C ASN A 48 10.36 -12.56 -4.27
N THR A 49 11.02 -11.42 -4.12
CA THR A 49 10.60 -10.14 -4.71
C THR A 49 11.44 -9.74 -5.92
N LYS A 50 12.53 -10.47 -6.22
CA LYS A 50 13.29 -10.29 -7.46
C LYS A 50 12.51 -10.91 -8.62
N ILE A 51 11.79 -10.05 -9.35
CA ILE A 51 10.95 -10.41 -10.47
C ILE A 51 11.42 -9.60 -11.67
N LYS A 52 11.74 -10.28 -12.76
CA LYS A 52 12.07 -9.64 -14.03
C LYS A 52 10.84 -9.60 -14.92
N ILE A 53 10.63 -8.44 -15.53
CA ILE A 53 9.71 -8.27 -16.65
C ILE A 53 10.60 -8.36 -17.89
N PRO A 54 10.40 -9.34 -18.78
CA PRO A 54 11.19 -9.40 -20.00
C PRO A 54 11.08 -8.07 -20.76
N PRO A 55 12.18 -7.55 -21.33
CA PRO A 55 12.15 -6.32 -22.10
C PRO A 55 11.15 -6.48 -23.25
N ALA A 56 10.35 -5.44 -23.47
CA ALA A 56 9.32 -5.50 -24.49
C ALA A 56 9.94 -5.56 -25.88
N GLY A 57 10.00 -6.75 -26.48
CA GLY A 57 10.10 -6.87 -27.93
C GLY A 57 8.84 -6.29 -28.55
N MET A 58 8.98 -5.66 -29.72
CA MET A 58 8.01 -4.83 -30.46
C MET A 58 6.65 -5.46 -30.84
N ASP A 59 6.19 -6.49 -30.13
CA ASP A 59 4.88 -7.11 -30.31
C ASP A 59 3.92 -6.70 -29.20
N ILE A 60 3.05 -5.74 -29.52
CA ILE A 60 2.03 -5.10 -28.68
C ILE A 60 1.02 -6.11 -28.04
N LYS A 61 1.10 -7.40 -28.38
CA LYS A 61 0.21 -8.47 -27.89
C LYS A 61 0.84 -9.50 -26.95
N MET A 62 2.15 -9.49 -26.70
CA MET A 62 2.71 -10.38 -25.67
C MET A 62 2.50 -9.77 -24.29
N THR A 63 1.53 -10.31 -23.55
CA THR A 63 1.43 -10.05 -22.11
C THR A 63 2.68 -10.59 -21.44
N PHE A 64 3.66 -9.71 -21.18
CA PHE A 64 4.92 -10.07 -20.52
C PHE A 64 4.62 -10.67 -19.14
N ARG A 65 4.61 -12.01 -19.07
CA ARG A 65 4.42 -12.72 -17.81
C ARG A 65 5.63 -12.45 -16.94
N ASN A 66 5.38 -12.19 -15.67
CA ASN A 66 6.45 -11.96 -14.72
C ASN A 66 7.24 -13.24 -14.52
N TYR A 67 8.56 -13.13 -14.48
CA TYR A 67 9.46 -14.25 -14.22
C TYR A 67 10.14 -14.12 -12.87
N CYS A 68 10.09 -15.18 -12.05
CA CYS A 68 10.80 -15.26 -10.77
C CYS A 68 12.16 -15.93 -10.95
N GLU A 69 13.24 -15.20 -10.66
CA GLU A 69 14.61 -15.70 -10.83
C GLU A 69 14.97 -16.89 -9.93
N LYS A 70 14.32 -17.03 -8.76
CA LYS A 70 14.70 -18.03 -7.77
C LYS A 70 14.09 -19.40 -8.03
N CYS A 71 12.83 -19.44 -8.47
CA CYS A 71 12.07 -20.68 -8.64
C CYS A 71 11.64 -20.94 -10.09
N GLY A 72 12.01 -20.06 -11.02
CA GLY A 72 11.65 -20.15 -12.43
C GLY A 72 10.16 -20.00 -12.73
N LEU A 73 9.33 -19.67 -11.73
CA LEU A 73 7.90 -19.52 -11.94
C LEU A 73 7.64 -18.37 -12.92
N VAL A 74 6.77 -18.59 -13.89
CA VAL A 74 6.31 -17.59 -14.86
C VAL A 74 4.81 -17.40 -14.67
N GLY A 75 4.36 -16.16 -14.48
CA GLY A 75 2.93 -15.89 -14.36
C GLY A 75 2.57 -14.50 -13.86
N ASN A 76 1.34 -14.35 -13.36
CA ASN A 76 0.89 -13.14 -12.70
C ASN A 76 1.22 -13.23 -11.21
N PHE A 77 2.05 -12.31 -10.73
CA PHE A 77 2.46 -12.25 -9.33
C PHE A 77 1.67 -11.18 -8.57
N PRO A 78 1.20 -11.48 -7.35
CA PRO A 78 0.50 -10.51 -6.53
C PRO A 78 1.40 -9.33 -6.19
N GLN A 79 0.83 -8.12 -6.18
CA GLN A 79 1.45 -6.93 -5.63
C GLN A 79 1.05 -6.79 -4.16
N ILE A 80 2.04 -6.67 -3.28
CA ILE A 80 1.84 -6.45 -1.85
C ILE A 80 2.58 -5.19 -1.41
N ASN A 81 2.14 -4.59 -0.32
CA ASN A 81 2.91 -3.51 0.32
C ASN A 81 4.21 -4.09 0.86
N GLU A 82 5.32 -3.38 0.67
CA GLU A 82 6.64 -3.83 1.13
C GLU A 82 6.66 -4.16 2.63
N SER A 83 5.93 -3.38 3.43
CA SER A 83 5.77 -3.61 4.88
C SER A 83 5.10 -4.95 5.24
N LYS A 84 4.36 -5.58 4.31
CA LYS A 84 3.67 -6.87 4.53
C LYS A 84 4.44 -8.07 3.97
N LYS A 85 5.67 -7.87 3.49
CA LYS A 85 6.49 -8.92 2.88
C LYS A 85 6.81 -10.07 3.84
N GLU A 86 7.11 -9.75 5.10
CA GLU A 86 7.42 -10.75 6.12
C GLU A 86 6.19 -11.57 6.51
N ASP A 87 5.04 -10.91 6.66
CA ASP A 87 3.77 -11.57 6.96
C ASP A 87 3.40 -12.56 5.86
N PHE A 88 3.60 -12.17 4.59
CA PHE A 88 3.35 -13.06 3.45
C PHE A 88 4.25 -14.31 3.49
N ARG A 89 5.52 -14.16 3.86
CA ARG A 89 6.44 -15.31 4.01
C ARG A 89 6.04 -16.24 5.13
N LYS A 90 5.54 -15.70 6.25
CA LYS A 90 5.01 -16.50 7.36
C LYS A 90 3.77 -17.28 6.93
N GLN A 91 2.87 -16.64 6.17
CA GLN A 91 1.67 -17.30 5.63
C GLN A 91 2.02 -18.45 4.68
N LEU A 92 3.02 -18.27 3.81
CA LEU A 92 3.47 -19.32 2.90
C LEU A 92 3.93 -20.58 3.64
N LYS A 93 4.75 -20.44 4.69
CA LYS A 93 5.18 -21.58 5.51
C LYS A 93 4.00 -22.31 6.15
N LYS A 94 3.04 -21.56 6.69
CA LYS A 94 1.83 -22.14 7.30
C LYS A 94 0.99 -22.92 6.30
N TRP A 95 0.90 -22.46 5.05
CA TRP A 95 0.20 -23.19 3.98
C TRP A 95 0.93 -24.47 3.58
N GLU A 96 2.26 -24.46 3.52
CA GLU A 96 3.06 -25.66 3.28
C GLU A 96 2.85 -26.70 4.39
N GLU A 97 2.85 -26.29 5.65
CA GLU A 97 2.58 -27.19 6.78
C GLU A 97 1.19 -27.81 6.70
N LYS A 98 0.15 -27.00 6.46
CA LYS A 98 -1.23 -27.49 6.32
C LYS A 98 -1.39 -28.44 5.14
N SER A 99 -0.63 -28.26 4.07
CA SER A 99 -0.70 -29.14 2.88
C SER A 99 -0.10 -30.53 3.14
N LYS A 100 0.78 -30.66 4.14
CA LYS A 100 1.41 -31.94 4.52
C LYS A 100 0.57 -32.73 5.52
N GLU A 101 -0.47 -32.14 6.07
CA GLU A 101 -1.36 -32.84 6.99
C GLU A 101 -2.11 -33.94 6.21
N PRO A 102 -1.95 -35.22 6.56
CA PRO A 102 -2.55 -36.31 5.81
C PRO A 102 -4.06 -36.15 5.83
N LYS A 103 -4.70 -36.30 4.67
CA LYS A 103 -6.16 -36.42 4.50
C LYS A 103 -6.68 -37.69 5.19
N LYS A 104 -6.56 -37.79 6.50
CA LYS A 104 -7.32 -38.72 7.34
C LYS A 104 -8.65 -38.03 7.61
N LYS A 105 -9.76 -38.74 7.38
CA LYS A 105 -11.16 -38.30 7.54
C LYS A 105 -11.81 -37.71 6.27
N LEU A 106 -11.99 -38.55 5.26
CA LEU A 106 -13.15 -38.43 4.36
C LEU A 106 -13.61 -39.80 3.87
N LYS A 107 -13.79 -40.78 4.77
CA LYS A 107 -14.43 -42.07 4.47
C LYS A 107 -15.05 -42.71 5.72
N GLU A 108 -15.94 -42.01 6.42
CA GLU A 108 -16.91 -42.65 7.33
C GLU A 108 -18.21 -41.88 7.18
N GLY A 109 -19.18 -42.46 6.49
CA GLY A 109 -20.45 -41.80 6.14
C GLY A 109 -21.01 -42.24 4.78
N LYS A 110 -21.14 -43.54 4.56
CA LYS A 110 -22.11 -44.14 3.66
C LYS A 110 -22.76 -45.30 4.39
#